data_AF-A0A3B1DFU5-F1
#
_entry.id   AF-A0A3B1DFU5-F1
#
_cell.length_a   1.000
_cell.length_b   1.000
_cell.length_c   1.000
_cell.angle_alpha   90.00
_cell.angle_beta   90.00
_cell.angle_gamma   90.00
#
_symmetry.space_group_name_H-M   'P 1'
#
loop_
_entity.id
_entity.type
_entity.pdbx_description
1 polymer ?
#
loop_
_entity_poly.entity_id
_entity_poly.type
_entity_poly.pdbx_seq_one_letter_code
_entity_poly.pdbx_strand_id
1 'polypeptide(L)' 'MRTTIEIPNELHQKLMTEAMVRHMKGFSGIIREALVQYFQSEDGKRKKIVKQLKGCLTKKEYKTTLEDFKEGRSNWRI' A
#
# COMPACT_ATOMS: atom_id res chain seq x y z
N MET A 1 4.59 -16.20 4.02
CA MET A 1 5.62 -15.76 3.05
C MET A 1 6.72 -15.04 3.81
N ARG A 2 7.99 -15.31 3.51
CA ARG A 2 9.14 -14.60 4.10
C ARG A 2 9.64 -13.57 3.08
N THR A 3 9.81 -12.33 3.52
CA THR A 3 10.31 -11.24 2.69
C THR A 3 11.51 -10.63 3.39
N THR A 4 12.59 -10.43 2.66
CA THR A 4 13.75 -9.68 3.12
C THR A 4 13.62 -8.25 2.62
N ILE A 5 13.84 -7.28 3.50
CA ILE A 5 13.84 -5.86 3.15
C ILE A 5 15.20 -5.28 3.58
N GLU A 6 15.71 -4.37 2.77
CA GLU A 6 16.87 -3.57 3.14
C GLU A 6 16.39 -2.34 3.89
N ILE A 7 17.00 -2.07 5.04
CA ILE A 7 16.70 -0.89 5.84
C ILE A 7 18.00 -0.20 6.24
N PRO A 8 18.04 1.14 6.26
CA PRO A 8 19.20 1.88 6.74
C PRO A 8 19.54 1.51 8.19
N ASN A 9 20.82 1.51 8.53
CA ASN A 9 21.30 1.16 9.88
C ASN A 9 20.65 1.99 10.99
N GLU A 10 20.44 3.28 10.74
CA GLU A 10 19.77 4.18 11.68
C GLU A 10 18.33 3.74 11.98
N LEU A 11 17.61 3.29 10.96
CA LEU A 11 16.24 2.82 11.09
C LEU A 11 16.22 1.45 11.81
N HIS A 12 17.16 0.57 11.49
CA HIS A 12 17.32 -0.71 12.18
C HIS A 12 17.56 -0.50 13.69
N GLN A 13 18.44 0.42 14.07
CA GLN A 13 18.69 0.75 15.48
C GLN A 13 17.42 1.23 16.19
N LYS A 14 16.68 2.17 15.59
CA LYS A 14 15.42 2.67 16.15
C LYS A 14 14.39 1.55 16.33
N LEU A 15 14.26 0.67 15.35
CA LEU A 15 13.36 -0.48 15.40
C LEU A 15 13.73 -1.48 16.49
N MET A 16 15.03 -1.73 16.70
CA MET A 16 15.52 -2.59 17.78
C MET A 16 15.25 -1.97 19.15
N THR A 17 15.51 -0.67 19.32
CA THR A 17 15.19 0.05 20.56
C THR A 17 13.70 -0.03 20.88
N GLU A 18 12.84 0.22 19.89
CA GLU A 18 11.39 0.12 20.07
C GLU A 18 10.94 -1.30 20.42
N ALA A 19 11.54 -2.31 19.81
CA ALA A 19 11.27 -3.71 20.15
C ALA A 19 11.66 -4.04 21.60
N MET A 20 12.80 -3.51 22.08
CA MET A 20 13.22 -3.68 23.48
C MET A 20 12.25 -3.00 24.45
N VAL A 21 11.83 -1.76 24.16
CA VAL A 21 10.85 -1.02 24.97
C VAL A 21 9.53 -1.77 25.08
N ARG A 22 9.13 -2.47 24.00
CA ARG A 22 7.91 -3.30 23.96
C ARG A 22 8.12 -4.74 24.46
N HIS A 23 9.28 -5.07 25.02
CA HIS A 23 9.65 -6.42 25.47
C HIS A 23 9.52 -7.52 24.39
N MET A 24 9.79 -7.16 23.14
CA MET A 24 9.74 -8.06 21.98
C MET A 24 11.13 -8.60 21.65
N LYS A 25 11.21 -9.86 21.19
CA LYS A 25 12.47 -10.51 20.77
C LYS A 25 13.05 -9.98 19.45
N GLY A 26 12.40 -9.00 18.81
CA GLY A 26 12.83 -8.39 17.54
C GLY A 26 11.76 -7.47 16.94
N PHE A 27 12.10 -6.78 15.85
CA PHE A 27 11.24 -5.74 15.27
C PHE A 27 10.23 -6.22 14.22
N SER A 28 10.20 -7.51 13.87
CA SER A 28 9.31 -8.00 12.80
C SER A 28 7.83 -7.78 13.09
N GLY A 29 7.41 -7.85 14.36
CA GLY A 29 6.02 -7.55 14.75
C GLY A 29 5.68 -6.07 14.57
N ILE A 30 6.61 -5.17 14.89
CA ILE A 30 6.47 -3.73 14.68
C ILE A 30 6.31 -3.41 13.19
N ILE A 31 7.14 -4.02 12.33
CA ILE A 31 7.03 -3.84 10.88
C ILE A 31 5.67 -4.33 10.36
N ARG A 32 5.19 -5.46 10.86
CA ARG A 32 3.86 -5.97 10.47
C ARG A 32 2.76 -4.99 10.86
N GLU A 33 2.77 -4.47 12.09
CA GLU A 33 1.78 -3.49 12.56
C GLU A 33 1.82 -2.22 11.71
N ALA A 34 3.01 -1.68 11.45
CA ALA A 34 3.21 -0.48 10.63
C ALA A 34 2.67 -0.68 9.21
N LEU A 35 2.92 -1.84 8.60
CA LEU A 35 2.40 -2.15 7.26
C LEU A 35 0.88 -2.27 7.25
N VAL A 36 0.28 -2.92 8.27
CA VAL A 36 -1.19 -3.01 8.40
C VAL A 36 -1.81 -1.62 8.49
N GLN A 37 -1.26 -0.75 9.35
CA GLN A 37 -1.73 0.63 9.50
C GLN A 37 -1.56 1.43 8.21
N TYR A 38 -0.41 1.28 7.54
CA TYR A 38 -0.17 1.93 6.26
C TYR A 38 -1.22 1.53 5.23
N PHE A 39 -1.45 0.23 5.02
CA PHE A 39 -2.43 -0.24 4.04
C PHE A 39 -3.87 0.16 4.39
N GLN A 40 -4.24 0.15 5.67
CA GLN A 40 -5.56 0.63 6.10
C GLN A 40 -5.74 2.13 5.82
N SER A 41 -4.71 2.93 6.11
CA SER A 41 -4.74 4.37 5.85
C SER A 41 -4.82 4.68 4.35
N GLU A 42 -4.09 3.93 3.54
CA GLU A 42 -3.98 4.14 2.10
C GLU A 42 -5.25 3.69 1.37
N ASP A 43 -5.86 2.57 1.78
CA ASP A 43 -7.15 2.13 1.28
C ASP A 43 -8.25 3.16 1.59
N GLY A 44 -8.23 3.75 2.79
CA GLY A 44 -9.13 4.84 3.16
C GLY A 44 -8.96 6.07 2.27
N LYS A 45 -7.73 6.51 2.00
CA LYS A 45 -7.43 7.64 1.10
C LYS A 45 -7.84 7.34 -0.34
N ARG A 46 -7.47 6.16 -0.86
CA ARG A 46 -7.81 5.74 -2.21
C ARG A 46 -9.33 5.66 -2.41
N LYS A 47 -10.07 5.08 -1.46
CA LYS A 47 -11.53 5.04 -1.49
C LYS A 47 -12.15 6.44 -1.48
N LYS A 48 -11.58 7.38 -0.72
CA LYS A 48 -12.03 8.79 -0.72
C LYS A 48 -11.81 9.45 -2.08
N ILE A 49 -10.62 9.31 -2.67
CA ILE A 49 -10.30 9.86 -4.00
C ILE A 49 -11.24 9.24 -5.05
N VAL A 50 -11.40 7.92 -5.08
CA VAL A 50 -12.30 7.25 -6.02
C VAL A 50 -13.76 7.70 -5.85
N LYS A 51 -14.22 7.94 -4.61
CA LYS A 51 -15.55 8.51 -4.36
C LYS A 51 -15.67 9.94 -4.89
N GLN A 52 -14.64 10.76 -4.78
CA GLN A 52 -14.62 12.12 -5.33
C GLN A 52 -14.63 12.12 -6.86
N LEU A 53 -14.01 11.11 -7.48
CA LEU A 53 -14.01 10.92 -8.94
C LEU A 53 -15.37 10.41 -9.48
N LYS A 54 -16.34 10.08 -8.60
CA LYS A 54 -17.65 9.59 -9.01
C LYS A 54 -18.45 10.74 -9.66
N GLY A 55 -18.59 10.67 -10.98
CA GLY A 55 -19.31 11.66 -11.78
C GLY A 55 -18.41 12.68 -12.50
N CYS A 56 -17.09 12.58 -12.35
CA CYS A 56 -16.14 13.44 -13.07
C CYS A 56 -15.97 13.07 -14.55
N LEU A 57 -16.43 11.89 -14.96
CA LEU A 57 -16.35 11.43 -16.35
C LEU A 57 -17.74 11.46 -16.98
N THR A 58 -17.83 12.01 -18.19
CA THR A 58 -19.01 11.83 -19.03
C THR A 58 -19.14 10.37 -19.47
N LYS A 59 -20.35 9.94 -19.85
CA LYS A 59 -20.60 8.55 -20.30
C LYS A 59 -19.69 8.11 -21.46
N LYS A 60 -19.24 9.05 -22.29
CA LYS A 60 -18.35 8.80 -23.42
C LYS A 60 -16.92 8.57 -22.95
N GLU A 61 -16.39 9.46 -22.13
CA GLU A 61 -15.04 9.35 -21.55
C GLU A 61 -14.91 8.08 -20.70
N TYR A 62 -15.92 7.76 -19.89
CA TYR A 62 -15.93 6.54 -19.09
C TYR A 62 -15.77 5.27 -19.95
N LYS A 63 -16.44 5.20 -21.11
CA LYS A 63 -16.33 4.04 -22.01
C LYS A 63 -14.92 3.90 -22.58
N THR A 64 -14.36 5.00 -23.08
CA THR A 64 -12.99 5.03 -23.63
C THR A 64 -11.97 4.61 -22.57
N THR A 65 -12.01 5.20 -21.37
CA THR A 65 -11.06 4.85 -20.30
C THR A 65 -11.21 3.39 -19.85
N LEU A 66 -12.42 2.83 -19.89
CA LEU A 66 -12.66 1.44 -19.52
C LEU A 66 -12.14 0.45 -20.58
N GLU A 67 -12.16 0.81 -21.85
CA GLU A 67 -11.53 0.06 -22.95
C GLU A 67 -10.01 0.08 -22.80
N ASP A 68 -9.40 1.24 -22.57
CA ASP A 68 -7.96 1.39 -22.34
C ASP A 68 -7.48 0.54 -21.15
N PHE A 69 -8.23 0.55 -20.04
CA PHE A 69 -7.92 -0.27 -18.88
C PHE A 69 -8.05 -1.77 -19.13
N LYS A 70 -8.97 -2.20 -20.01
CA LYS A 70 -9.12 -3.62 -20.36
C LYS A 70 -7.94 -4.06 -21.21
N GLU A 71 -7.54 -3.27 -22.19
CA GLU A 71 -6.39 -3.54 -23.06
C GLU A 71 -5.07 -3.55 -22.28
N GLY A 72 -4.87 -2.57 -21.40
CA GLY A 72 -3.70 -2.57 -20.51
C GLY A 72 -3.65 -3.79 -19.58
N ARG A 73 -4.81 -4.25 -19.07
CA ARG A 73 -4.87 -5.44 -18.20
C ARG A 73 -4.71 -6.76 -18.96
N SER A 74 -5.14 -6.87 -20.22
CA SER A 74 -4.86 -8.06 -21.03
C SER A 74 -3.37 -8.20 -21.29
N ASN A 75 -2.64 -7.08 -21.38
CA ASN A 75 -1.20 -7.06 -21.60
C ASN A 75 -0.37 -7.29 -20.33
N TRP A 76 -0.98 -7.26 -19.14
CA TRP A 76 -0.28 -7.50 -17.86
C TRP A 76 -0.08 -8.99 -17.51
N ARG A 77 -0.51 -9.90 -18.38
CA ARG A 77 -0.46 -11.34 -18.14
C ARG A 77 0.43 -12.13 -19.11
N ILE A 78 1.40 -11.47 -19.73
CA ILE A 78 2.49 -12.12 -20.48
C ILE A 78 3.79 -11.92 -19.72
#